data_AF-A0A016XGS5-F1
#
_entry.id   AF-A0A016XGS5-F1
#
_cell.length_a   1.000
_cell.length_b   1.000
_cell.length_c   1.000
_cell.angle_alpha   90.00
_cell.angle_beta   90.00
_cell.angle_gamma   90.00
#
_symmetry.space_group_name_H-M   'P 1'
#
loop_
_entity.id
_entity.type
_entity.pdbx_description
1 polymer ?
#
loop_
_entity_poly.entity_id
_entity_poly.type
_entity_poly.pdbx_seq_one_letter_code
_entity_poly.pdbx_strand_id
1 'polypeptide(L)'
;MNRPYSVRLYDPQGEGDAQGSRVREQAQRRFAQVLEDHLGDAELVLPVHAAYLRIAQAYGDPPNLEALTDAEREIAQQWLLAESAALEAVFGPLRGMSESFYEIRPTGS
;
A
#
# COMPACT_ATOMS: atom_id res chain seq x y z
N MET A 1 13.97 -3.87 12.64
CA MET A 1 13.13 -2.67 12.80
C MET A 1 11.75 -3.09 13.26
N ASN A 2 11.17 -2.39 14.23
CA ASN A 2 9.77 -2.55 14.62
C ASN A 2 8.95 -1.60 13.73
N ARG A 3 8.00 -2.12 12.96
CA ARG A 3 7.15 -1.29 12.09
C ARG A 3 6.00 -0.72 12.94
N PRO A 4 5.63 0.57 12.77
CA PRO A 4 4.46 1.13 13.43
C PRO A 4 3.14 0.66 12.79
N TYR A 5 3.21 -0.17 11.74
CA TYR A 5 2.07 -0.70 11.00
C TYR A 5 2.25 -2.17 10.60
N SER A 6 1.12 -2.82 10.36
CA SER A 6 1.02 -4.15 9.77
C SER A 6 0.38 -4.07 8.40
N VAL A 7 0.92 -4.86 7.46
CA VAL A 7 0.33 -5.10 6.14
C VAL A 7 -0.33 -6.47 6.15
N ARG A 8 -1.56 -6.53 5.68
CA ARG A 8 -2.25 -7.77 5.34
C ARG A 8 -2.49 -7.79 3.84
N LEU A 9 -2.05 -8.83 3.16
CA LEU A 9 -2.37 -9.02 1.74
C LEU A 9 -3.56 -9.97 1.61
N TYR A 10 -4.45 -9.66 0.67
CA TYR A 10 -5.57 -10.51 0.29
C TYR A 10 -5.20 -11.24 -1.00
N ASP A 11 -5.23 -12.56 -0.96
CA ASP A 11 -5.01 -13.41 -2.13
C ASP A 11 -6.36 -13.97 -2.60
N PRO A 12 -6.81 -13.65 -3.83
CA PRO A 12 -8.05 -14.19 -4.38
C PRO A 12 -7.99 -15.70 -4.68
N GLN A 13 -6.80 -16.32 -4.72
CA GLN A 13 -6.60 -17.75 -5.03
C GLN A 13 -6.33 -18.63 -3.80
N GLY A 14 -6.33 -18.02 -2.60
CA GLY A 14 -6.32 -18.65 -1.27
C GLY A 14 -5.94 -20.14 -1.16
N GLU A 15 -4.66 -20.43 -0.90
CA GLU A 15 -4.28 -21.75 -0.37
C GLU A 15 -3.96 -21.64 1.12
N GLY A 16 -4.91 -22.15 1.93
CA GLY A 16 -4.93 -22.13 3.39
C GLY A 16 -3.99 -23.13 4.07
N ASP A 17 -2.86 -23.47 3.45
CA ASP A 17 -1.86 -24.37 4.03
C ASP A 17 -0.65 -23.61 4.60
N ALA A 18 0.23 -24.33 5.30
CA ALA A 18 1.42 -23.75 5.93
C ALA A 18 2.43 -23.17 4.93
N GLN A 19 2.42 -23.64 3.68
CA GLN A 19 3.28 -23.12 2.62
C GLN A 19 2.72 -21.79 2.10
N GLY A 20 1.42 -21.73 1.84
CA GLY A 20 0.70 -20.51 1.50
C GLY A 20 0.84 -19.43 2.58
N SER A 21 0.86 -19.81 3.86
CA SER A 21 1.10 -18.84 4.96
C SER A 21 2.48 -18.20 4.90
N ARG A 22 3.54 -18.99 4.66
CA ARG A 22 4.92 -18.46 4.55
C ARG A 22 5.08 -17.58 3.32
N VAL A 23 4.47 -17.96 2.20
CA VAL A 23 4.48 -17.15 0.97
C VAL A 23 3.79 -15.81 1.21
N ARG A 24 2.62 -15.80 1.87
CA ARG A 24 1.92 -14.56 2.25
C ARG A 24 2.74 -13.68 3.19
N GLU A 25 3.37 -14.24 4.21
CA GLU A 25 4.22 -13.48 5.13
C GLU A 25 5.42 -12.84 4.41
N GLN A 26 6.05 -13.56 3.48
CA GLN A 26 7.14 -13.01 2.67
C GLN A 26 6.64 -11.90 1.73
N ALA A 27 5.49 -12.09 1.10
CA ALA A 27 4.85 -11.09 0.26
C ALA A 27 4.50 -9.82 1.05
N GLN A 28 3.91 -9.95 2.24
CA GLN A 28 3.60 -8.83 3.14
C GLN A 28 4.88 -8.07 3.56
N ARG A 29 5.96 -8.80 3.87
CA ARG A 29 7.25 -8.17 4.21
C ARG A 29 7.84 -7.42 3.03
N ARG A 30 7.77 -7.98 1.81
CA ARG A 30 8.25 -7.34 0.58
C ARG A 30 7.43 -6.09 0.26
N PHE A 31 6.10 -6.18 0.36
CA PHE A 31 5.21 -5.04 0.18
C PHE A 31 5.58 -3.89 1.11
N ALA A 32 5.70 -4.19 2.41
CA ALA A 32 6.08 -3.20 3.41
C ALA A 32 7.47 -2.59 3.13
N GLN A 33 8.45 -3.41 2.75
CA GLN A 33 9.79 -2.93 2.43
C GLN A 33 9.79 -1.96 1.26
N VAL A 34 9.05 -2.25 0.19
CA VAL A 34 9.00 -1.36 -0.99
C VAL A 34 8.34 -0.02 -0.64
N LEU A 35 7.29 -0.03 0.18
CA LEU A 35 6.70 1.22 0.68
C LEU A 35 7.71 2.04 1.48
N GLU A 36 8.46 1.39 2.38
CA GLU A 36 9.50 2.02 3.20
C GLU A 36 10.60 2.62 2.33
N ASP A 37 11.07 1.89 1.32
CA ASP A 37 12.14 2.34 0.43
C ASP A 37 11.71 3.54 -0.42
N HIS A 38 10.45 3.57 -0.88
CA HIS A 38 9.92 4.66 -1.69
C HIS A 38 9.56 5.91 -0.88
N LEU A 39 9.02 5.74 0.33
CA LEU A 39 8.65 6.86 1.21
C LEU A 39 9.83 7.35 2.05
N GLY A 40 10.86 6.53 2.23
CA GLY A 40 12.11 6.86 2.94
C GLY A 40 12.15 6.40 4.40
N ASP A 41 11.01 6.09 5.02
CA ASP A 41 10.95 5.56 6.39
C ASP A 41 9.63 4.79 6.65
N ALA A 42 9.67 3.81 7.55
CA ALA A 42 8.50 3.09 8.04
C ALA A 42 7.51 3.99 8.80
N GLU A 43 7.98 5.05 9.45
CA GLU A 43 7.13 6.02 10.15
C GLU A 43 6.29 6.88 9.17
N LEU A 44 6.67 6.95 7.89
CA LEU A 44 5.96 7.75 6.89
C LEU A 44 4.80 6.98 6.23
N VAL A 45 4.78 5.66 6.31
CA VAL A 45 3.79 4.83 5.62
C VAL A 45 2.36 5.14 6.10
N LEU A 46 2.11 5.14 7.41
CA LEU A 46 0.79 5.44 7.96
C LEU A 46 0.30 6.88 7.67
N PRO A 47 1.06 7.95 7.98
CA PRO A 47 0.58 9.31 7.75
C PRO A 47 0.37 9.62 6.27
N VAL A 48 1.23 9.12 5.37
CA VAL A 48 1.06 9.31 3.91
C VAL A 48 -0.14 8.53 3.39
N HIS A 49 -0.29 7.26 3.77
CA HIS A 49 -1.47 6.45 3.41
C HIS A 49 -2.77 7.11 3.89
N ALA A 50 -2.81 7.57 5.15
CA ALA A 50 -3.99 8.22 5.70
C ALA A 50 -4.31 9.56 5.02
N ALA A 51 -3.28 10.32 4.60
CA ALA A 51 -3.46 11.54 3.83
C ALA A 51 -3.99 11.25 2.42
N TYR A 52 -3.44 10.24 1.75
CA TYR A 52 -3.93 9.78 0.45
C TYR A 52 -5.40 9.35 0.54
N LEU A 53 -5.80 8.55 1.52
CA LEU A 53 -7.20 8.12 1.69
C LEU A 53 -8.15 9.31 1.88
N ARG A 54 -7.73 10.35 2.62
CA ARG A 54 -8.52 11.58 2.76
C ARG A 54 -8.65 12.34 1.44
N ILE A 55 -7.57 12.41 0.66
CA ILE A 55 -7.58 13.01 -0.68
C ILE A 55 -8.49 12.21 -1.62
N ALA A 56 -8.36 10.89 -1.65
CA ALA A 56 -9.21 10.02 -2.46
C ALA A 56 -10.69 10.16 -2.09
N GLN A 57 -11.00 10.20 -0.80
CA GLN A 57 -12.37 10.43 -0.33
C GLN A 57 -12.96 11.77 -0.81
N ALA A 58 -12.13 12.82 -0.90
CA ALA A 58 -12.56 14.15 -1.32
C ALA A 58 -12.60 14.35 -2.84
N TYR A 59 -11.72 13.67 -3.60
CA TYR A 59 -11.46 13.95 -5.01
C TYR A 59 -11.67 12.74 -5.95
N GLY A 60 -12.16 11.61 -5.44
CA GLY A 60 -12.41 10.36 -6.19
C GLY A 60 -11.45 9.23 -5.83
N ASP A 61 -11.79 7.99 -6.19
CA ASP A 61 -10.93 6.82 -5.93
C ASP A 61 -10.62 6.08 -7.26
N PRO A 62 -9.42 6.27 -7.85
CA PRO A 62 -8.32 7.14 -7.40
C PRO A 62 -8.63 8.65 -7.57
N PRO A 63 -7.92 9.55 -6.85
CA PRO A 63 -8.21 10.99 -6.85
C PRO A 63 -7.91 11.66 -8.19
N ASN A 64 -8.74 12.63 -8.59
CA ASN A 64 -8.45 13.48 -9.74
C ASN A 64 -7.29 14.45 -9.42
N LEU A 65 -6.08 14.12 -9.89
CA LEU A 65 -4.85 14.88 -9.65
C LEU A 65 -4.86 16.31 -10.20
N GLU A 66 -5.66 16.61 -11.22
CA GLU A 66 -5.79 17.95 -11.79
C GLU A 66 -6.59 18.89 -10.87
N ALA A 67 -7.43 18.33 -9.99
CA ALA A 67 -8.25 19.09 -9.04
C ALA A 67 -7.55 19.35 -7.69
N LEU A 68 -6.37 18.75 -7.47
CA LEU A 68 -5.61 18.86 -6.22
C LEU A 68 -4.77 20.13 -6.16
N THR A 69 -4.57 20.65 -4.94
CA THR A 69 -3.49 21.60 -4.67
C THR A 69 -2.13 20.95 -4.89
N ASP A 70 -1.07 21.75 -5.05
CA ASP A 70 0.28 21.20 -5.29
C ASP A 70 0.73 20.27 -4.15
N ALA A 71 0.47 20.63 -2.89
CA ALA A 71 0.83 19.81 -1.73
C ALA A 71 0.03 18.49 -1.68
N GLU A 72 -1.27 18.51 -1.96
CA GLU A 72 -2.08 17.29 -2.05
C GLU A 72 -1.62 16.40 -3.21
N ARG A 73 -1.27 17.02 -4.35
CA ARG A 73 -0.78 16.29 -5.52
C ARG A 73 0.56 15.63 -5.24
N GLU A 74 1.46 16.29 -4.50
CA GLU A 74 2.73 15.68 -4.07
C GLU A 74 2.49 14.44 -3.22
N ILE A 75 1.65 14.54 -2.18
CA ILE A 75 1.31 13.41 -1.30
C ILE A 75 0.66 12.28 -2.11
N ALA A 76 -0.30 12.60 -2.98
CA ALA A 76 -1.01 11.60 -3.75
C ALA A 76 -0.07 10.87 -4.73
N GLN A 77 0.81 11.60 -5.41
CA GLN A 77 1.80 10.99 -6.31
C GLN A 77 2.81 10.13 -5.56
N GLN A 78 3.30 10.59 -4.41
CA GLN A 78 4.21 9.81 -3.56
C GLN A 78 3.59 8.48 -3.15
N TRP A 79 2.32 8.50 -2.72
CA TRP A 79 1.60 7.28 -2.37
C TRP A 79 1.40 6.37 -3.58
N LEU A 80 0.88 6.88 -4.69
CA LEU A 80 0.59 6.09 -5.89
C LEU A 80 1.85 5.41 -6.47
N LEU A 81 2.99 6.11 -6.47
CA LEU A 81 4.27 5.54 -6.91
C LEU A 81 4.73 4.41 -5.98
N ALA A 82 4.68 4.63 -4.65
CA ALA A 82 5.07 3.64 -3.66
C ALA A 82 4.15 2.40 -3.72
N GLU A 83 2.84 2.62 -3.76
CA GLU A 83 1.83 1.57 -3.85
C GLU A 83 1.98 0.75 -5.13
N SER A 84 2.12 1.39 -6.28
CA SER A 84 2.29 0.68 -7.55
C SER A 84 3.52 -0.21 -7.55
N ALA A 85 4.65 0.29 -7.03
CA ALA A 85 5.88 -0.49 -6.92
C ALA A 85 5.72 -1.67 -5.94
N ALA A 86 5.05 -1.44 -4.81
CA ALA A 86 4.82 -2.48 -3.81
C ALA A 86 3.90 -3.58 -4.33
N LEU A 87 2.83 -3.23 -5.05
CA LEU A 87 1.95 -4.19 -5.70
C LEU A 87 2.68 -4.98 -6.79
N GLU A 88 3.48 -4.32 -7.64
CA GLU A 88 4.26 -4.99 -8.68
C GLU A 88 5.28 -5.97 -8.08
N ALA A 89 5.94 -5.61 -6.99
CA ALA A 89 6.92 -6.46 -6.32
C ALA A 89 6.32 -7.75 -5.73
N VAL A 90 5.02 -7.74 -5.44
CA VAL A 90 4.28 -8.87 -4.87
C VAL A 90 3.55 -9.69 -5.93
N PHE A 91 2.79 -9.03 -6.79
CA PHE A 91 1.85 -9.67 -7.74
C PHE A 91 2.40 -9.72 -9.17
N GLY A 92 3.55 -9.08 -9.44
CA GLY A 92 4.06 -8.87 -10.79
C GLY A 92 3.28 -7.78 -11.54
N PRO A 93 3.49 -7.66 -12.87
CA PRO A 93 2.79 -6.68 -13.69
C PRO A 93 1.27 -6.88 -13.60
N LEU A 94 0.57 -5.96 -12.94
CA LEU A 94 -0.87 -6.06 -12.68
C LEU A 94 -1.65 -6.03 -14.01
N ARG A 95 -2.38 -7.11 -14.34
CA ARG A 95 -3.39 -7.12 -15.41
C ARG A 95 -4.78 -6.94 -14.80
N GLY A 96 -5.30 -5.72 -14.81
CA GLY A 96 -6.65 -5.42 -14.32
C GLY A 96 -6.66 -5.18 -12.81
N MET A 97 -6.56 -3.91 -12.42
CA MET A 97 -6.73 -3.48 -11.02
C MET A 97 -8.22 -3.48 -10.68
N SER A 98 -8.67 -4.45 -9.89
CA SER A 98 -9.95 -4.35 -9.19
C SER A 98 -9.91 -5.18 -7.90
N GLU A 99 -10.46 -4.57 -6.85
CA GLU A 99 -10.62 -5.02 -5.46
C GLU A 99 -9.35 -4.98 -4.58
N SER A 100 -9.56 -4.54 -3.33
CA SER A 100 -8.52 -4.18 -2.37
C SER A 100 -7.54 -5.34 -2.11
N PHE A 101 -6.36 -5.29 -2.74
CA PHE A 101 -5.32 -6.31 -2.63
C PHE A 101 -4.67 -6.39 -1.25
N TYR A 102 -4.85 -5.35 -0.43
CA TYR A 102 -4.17 -5.24 0.85
C TYR A 102 -4.92 -4.36 1.85
N GLU A 103 -4.48 -4.45 3.09
CA GLU A 103 -4.88 -3.58 4.19
C GLU A 103 -3.65 -3.16 4.99
N ILE A 104 -3.61 -1.88 5.38
CA ILE A 104 -2.59 -1.32 6.27
C ILE A 104 -3.27 -0.85 7.56
N ARG A 105 -2.77 -1.32 8.71
CA ARG A 105 -3.25 -0.93 10.04
C ARG A 105 -2.11 -0.56 10.98
N PRO A 106 -2.32 0.35 11.95
CA PRO A 106 -1.34 0.60 13.00
C PRO A 106 -1.05 -0.66 13.82
N THR A 107 0.21 -0.86 14.22
CA THR A 107 0.61 -1.93 15.14
C THR A 107 0.44 -1.42 16.56
N GLY A 108 -0.68 -1.78 17.22
CA GLY A 108 -1.00 -1.36 18.58
C GLY A 108 -2.35 -0.67 18.77
N SER A 109 -3.29 -0.81 17.82
CA SER A 109 -4.70 -0.44 18.02
C SER A 109 -5.50 -1.51 18.73
#